data_AF-A0A8H2WFH8-F1
#
_entry.id   AF-A0A8H2WFH8-F1
#
_cell.length_a   1.000
_cell.length_b   1.000
_cell.length_c   1.000
_cell.angle_alpha   90.00
_cell.angle_beta   90.00
_cell.angle_gamma   90.00
#
_symmetry.space_group_name_H-M   'P 1'
#
loop_
_entity.id
_entity.type
_entity.pdbx_description
1 polymer ?
#
loop_
_entity_poly.entity_id
_entity_poly.type
_entity_poly.pdbx_seq_one_letter_code
_entity_poly.pdbx_strand_id
1 'polypeptide(L)'
;MAILDWLALASDKQNILYASLALVVPVLLVRYKHKPRYPPSPSSLPIVGHLLWLSSGFIHLDFSKIGEQLGSDIIFLKVFGQQMVVLNSLKAASDLLEKRSGIYSDRSCPPFGKDPTLFDFSDNLAMLGYNDTWRHHRRMLNKWLNARAVTQFNGLLEYQTALLLRRLLTQLTHPRPFEVVGDEFFFTTGSAMLKLAYGYQLESKDDKFFQDAQLVLTRIVKSFGPTGFAVNIFPFLIYIPSWFPGTGWKRTAREWREHKDKTYKSLYEWTKSQVVAGTAVPSVLSYLLQDEEITAGLRPEEKELRLKELSIALYGGKGFINGITSGTLMKFVAAMVLNPSAQAKAQKEIDSIIGPDTLPNMSDRDRLPYVRNLILEVLRMAFSITGWCSAPNTWAMGRDKAVYEDPELFNPDRFLDSNVPHLAGFGWGRRICPGLHFA
;
A
#
# COMPACT_ATOMS: atom_id res chain seq x y z
N MET A 1 37.11 59.63 -17.26
CA MET A 1 36.25 60.13 -16.17
C MET A 1 34.80 59.94 -16.55
N ALA A 2 34.03 59.14 -15.80
CA ALA A 2 32.57 58.94 -15.90
C ALA A 2 31.99 57.65 -16.54
N ILE A 3 32.75 56.55 -16.72
CA ILE A 3 32.16 55.23 -17.02
C ILE A 3 32.70 54.07 -16.15
N LEU A 4 33.75 54.30 -15.34
CA LEU A 4 34.30 53.27 -14.43
C LEU A 4 33.97 53.47 -12.94
N ASP A 5 33.24 54.53 -12.59
CA ASP A 5 32.85 54.82 -11.19
C ASP A 5 31.46 54.26 -10.80
N TRP A 6 30.76 53.57 -11.71
CA TRP A 6 29.47 52.94 -11.41
C TRP A 6 29.58 51.47 -10.97
N LEU A 7 30.75 50.86 -11.13
CA LEU A 7 31.02 49.46 -10.72
C LEU A 7 31.72 49.36 -9.35
N ALA A 8 31.88 50.48 -8.64
CA ALA A 8 32.51 50.54 -7.32
C ALA A 8 31.55 50.99 -6.20
N LEU A 9 30.24 50.78 -6.36
CA LEU A 9 29.27 50.88 -5.27
C LEU A 9 28.98 49.50 -4.69
N ALA A 10 29.74 49.20 -3.65
CA ALA A 10 29.46 48.25 -2.58
C ALA A 10 29.09 46.81 -3.02
N SER A 11 30.07 45.93 -2.84
CA SER A 11 29.95 44.52 -2.50
C SER A 11 29.13 44.30 -1.21
N ASP A 12 27.89 44.76 -1.20
CA ASP A 12 27.09 44.83 0.01
C ASP A 12 26.35 43.51 0.21
N LYS A 13 27.02 42.58 0.90
CA LYS A 13 26.35 41.48 1.60
C LYS A 13 25.15 42.01 2.41
N GLN A 14 25.21 43.25 2.88
CA GLN A 14 24.10 43.98 3.49
C GLN A 14 22.92 44.21 2.53
N ASN A 15 23.11 44.65 1.29
CA ASN A 15 22.01 44.86 0.34
C ASN A 15 21.36 43.53 -0.10
N ILE A 16 22.15 42.47 -0.22
CA ILE A 16 21.61 41.11 -0.43
C ILE A 16 20.83 40.65 0.82
N LEU A 17 21.33 40.92 2.03
CA LEU A 17 20.65 40.62 3.29
C LEU A 17 19.35 41.43 3.45
N TYR A 18 19.35 42.72 3.11
CA TYR A 18 18.17 43.57 3.17
C TYR A 18 17.15 43.19 2.10
N ALA A 19 17.58 42.84 0.87
CA ALA A 19 16.69 42.35 -0.17
C ALA A 19 16.07 40.98 0.19
N SER A 20 16.86 40.08 0.80
CA SER A 20 16.35 38.79 1.29
C SER A 20 15.46 38.95 2.52
N LEU A 21 15.77 39.83 3.47
CA LEU A 21 14.88 40.20 4.57
C LEU A 21 13.59 40.89 4.06
N ALA A 22 13.67 41.76 3.06
CA ALA A 22 12.52 42.43 2.45
C ALA A 22 11.60 41.48 1.67
N LEU A 23 12.09 40.31 1.23
CA LEU A 23 11.27 39.24 0.66
C LEU A 23 10.75 38.28 1.75
N VAL A 24 11.59 37.96 2.74
CA VAL A 24 11.26 36.99 3.80
C VAL A 24 10.26 37.58 4.79
N VAL A 25 10.42 38.83 5.23
CA VAL A 25 9.57 39.46 6.24
C VAL A 25 8.12 39.60 5.78
N PRO A 26 7.79 40.08 4.56
CA PRO A 26 6.41 40.11 4.09
C PRO A 26 5.82 38.71 3.91
N VAL A 27 6.59 37.73 3.42
CA VAL A 27 6.13 36.34 3.31
C VAL A 27 5.84 35.73 4.69
N LEU A 28 6.66 36.04 5.70
CA LEU A 28 6.43 35.64 7.09
C LEU A 28 5.22 36.35 7.71
N LEU A 29 5.03 37.65 7.44
CA LEU A 29 3.92 38.45 7.95
C LEU A 29 2.57 38.07 7.31
N VAL A 30 2.55 37.81 6.00
CA VAL A 30 1.36 37.29 5.29
C VAL A 30 1.01 35.88 5.79
N ARG A 31 2.01 35.02 6.03
CA ARG A 31 1.81 33.71 6.67
C ARG A 31 1.32 33.82 8.12
N TYR A 32 1.66 34.90 8.83
CA TYR A 32 1.22 35.13 10.20
C TYR A 32 -0.25 35.57 10.28
N LYS A 33 -0.73 36.37 9.31
CA LYS A 33 -2.11 36.90 9.28
C LYS A 33 -3.18 35.85 8.94
N HIS A 34 -2.81 34.74 8.30
CA HIS A 34 -3.71 33.61 8.08
C HIS A 34 -3.08 32.33 8.64
N LYS A 35 -3.27 32.08 9.95
CA LYS A 35 -3.04 30.75 10.52
C LYS A 35 -4.37 30.00 10.56
N PRO A 36 -4.62 29.06 9.62
CA PRO A 36 -5.67 28.07 9.81
C PRO A 36 -5.48 27.39 11.17
N ARG A 37 -6.58 27.02 11.81
CA ARG A 37 -6.54 26.18 13.01
C ARG A 37 -6.17 24.76 12.58
N TYR A 38 -4.88 24.46 12.60
CA TYR A 38 -4.37 23.11 12.38
C TYR A 38 -4.49 22.27 13.67
N PRO A 39 -4.53 20.94 13.57
CA PRO A 39 -4.29 20.05 14.70
C PRO A 39 -2.95 20.39 15.42
N PRO A 40 -2.77 19.92 16.67
CA PRO A 40 -1.50 20.06 17.38
C PRO A 40 -0.30 19.64 16.53
N SER A 41 0.75 20.45 16.59
CA SER A 41 1.96 20.32 15.77
C SER A 41 3.16 20.70 16.64
N PRO A 42 4.28 19.97 16.57
CA PRO A 42 5.50 20.41 17.21
C PRO A 42 6.08 21.63 16.47
N SER A 43 7.14 22.22 17.02
CA SER A 43 7.82 23.34 16.36
C SER A 43 8.49 22.89 15.06
N SER A 44 8.36 23.70 14.02
CA SER A 44 8.86 23.39 12.68
C SER A 44 9.89 24.41 12.22
N LEU A 45 10.93 23.97 11.52
CA LEU A 45 11.89 24.88 10.90
C LEU A 45 11.30 25.54 9.65
N PRO A 46 11.71 26.78 9.31
CA PRO A 46 11.37 27.37 8.02
C PRO A 46 11.81 26.47 6.86
N ILE A 47 10.96 26.36 5.82
CA ILE A 47 11.20 25.60 4.58
C ILE A 47 11.23 24.07 4.78
N VAL A 48 12.11 23.54 5.62
CA VAL A 48 12.27 22.10 5.91
C VAL A 48 11.04 21.54 6.63
N GLY A 49 10.44 22.33 7.52
CA GLY A 49 9.30 21.92 8.33
C GLY A 49 9.71 20.94 9.43
N HIS A 50 9.10 19.75 9.41
CA HIS A 50 9.18 18.72 10.44
C HIS A 50 10.10 17.56 10.08
N LEU A 51 10.89 17.65 9.00
CA LEU A 51 11.72 16.54 8.54
C LEU A 51 12.65 16.00 9.65
N LEU A 52 13.23 16.88 10.46
CA LEU A 52 14.16 16.49 11.54
C LEU A 52 13.49 15.75 12.70
N TRP A 53 12.15 15.76 12.76
CA TRP A 53 11.38 14.96 13.70
C TRP A 53 11.13 13.53 13.20
N LEU A 54 11.47 13.23 11.94
CA LEU A 54 11.17 11.97 11.28
C LEU A 54 12.46 11.20 10.99
N SER A 55 12.59 10.03 11.60
CA SER A 55 13.67 9.08 11.34
C SER A 55 13.43 8.34 10.02
N SER A 56 14.50 8.07 9.26
CA SER A 56 14.39 7.24 8.05
C SER A 56 14.08 5.80 8.44
N GLY A 57 12.96 5.27 7.93
CA GLY A 57 12.57 3.86 8.04
C GLY A 57 11.43 3.57 9.03
N PHE A 58 11.29 4.34 10.11
CA PHE A 58 10.30 4.07 11.18
C PHE A 58 9.38 5.25 11.50
N ILE A 59 9.00 6.01 10.48
CA ILE A 59 8.17 7.24 10.61
C ILE A 59 6.88 7.06 11.42
N HIS A 60 6.30 5.85 11.42
CA HIS A 60 5.10 5.52 12.20
C HIS A 60 5.34 5.57 13.72
N LEU A 61 6.56 5.22 14.17
CA LEU A 61 6.95 5.35 15.58
C LEU A 61 7.10 6.81 15.97
N ASP A 62 7.70 7.62 15.09
CA ASP A 62 7.88 9.05 15.34
C ASP A 62 6.53 9.77 15.40
N PHE A 63 5.58 9.40 14.55
CA PHE A 63 4.21 9.89 14.64
C PHE A 63 3.52 9.58 15.97
N SER A 64 3.73 8.37 16.52
CA SER A 64 3.19 8.01 17.84
C SER A 64 3.83 8.87 18.93
N LYS A 65 5.16 8.95 18.95
CA LYS A 65 5.93 9.74 19.92
C LYS A 65 5.53 11.22 19.92
N ILE A 66 5.36 11.81 18.74
CA ILE A 66 4.91 13.21 18.61
C ILE A 66 3.49 13.36 19.16
N GLY A 67 2.59 12.41 18.86
CA GLY A 67 1.23 12.41 19.42
C GLY A 67 1.21 12.35 20.94
N GLU A 68 2.01 11.47 21.52
CA GLU A 68 2.18 11.32 22.99
C GLU A 68 2.72 12.60 23.63
N GLN A 69 3.79 13.20 23.06
CA GLN A 69 4.38 14.44 23.55
C GLN A 69 3.40 15.62 23.53
N LEU A 70 2.50 15.66 22.55
CA LEU A 70 1.50 16.71 22.40
C LEU A 70 0.17 16.40 23.10
N GLY A 71 0.00 15.20 23.66
CA GLY A 71 -1.27 14.73 24.21
C GLY A 71 -2.40 14.74 23.17
N SER A 72 -2.11 14.36 21.92
CA SER A 72 -3.07 14.46 20.81
C SER A 72 -3.11 13.22 19.92
N ASP A 73 -4.32 12.72 19.67
CA ASP A 73 -4.61 11.65 18.73
C ASP A 73 -4.49 12.06 17.26
N ILE A 74 -4.56 13.37 16.98
CA ILE A 74 -4.48 13.93 15.63
C ILE A 74 -3.36 14.95 15.64
N ILE A 75 -2.34 14.72 14.81
CA ILE A 75 -1.22 15.64 14.68
C ILE A 75 -1.11 16.19 13.27
N PHE A 76 -0.63 17.42 13.18
CA PHE A 76 -0.30 18.06 11.91
C PHE A 76 1.20 18.11 11.76
N LEU A 77 1.67 17.69 10.58
CA LEU A 77 3.07 17.77 10.20
C LEU A 77 3.18 18.41 8.82
N LYS A 78 4.36 18.96 8.55
CA LYS A 78 4.68 19.63 7.30
C LYS A 78 6.12 19.33 6.93
N VAL A 79 6.38 18.76 5.78
CA VAL A 79 7.74 18.43 5.31
C VAL A 79 7.94 19.04 3.93
N PHE A 80 8.91 19.94 3.78
CA PHE A 80 9.19 20.65 2.51
C PHE A 80 7.95 21.26 1.82
N GLY A 81 7.02 21.81 2.59
CA GLY A 81 5.79 22.39 2.05
C GLY A 81 4.60 21.43 2.00
N GLN A 82 4.85 20.12 1.93
CA GLN A 82 3.82 19.08 1.96
C GLN A 82 3.18 19.00 3.34
N GLN A 83 1.85 19.05 3.41
CA GLN A 83 1.09 18.97 4.65
C GLN A 83 0.61 17.53 4.88
N MET A 84 0.69 17.07 6.13
CA MET A 84 0.29 15.73 6.55
C MET A 84 -0.56 15.83 7.81
N VAL A 85 -1.69 15.15 7.81
CA VAL A 85 -2.49 14.91 9.02
C VAL A 85 -2.35 13.44 9.37
N VAL A 86 -1.88 13.16 10.58
CA VAL A 86 -1.66 11.81 11.10
C VAL A 86 -2.71 11.51 12.17
N LEU A 87 -3.29 10.32 12.09
CA LEU A 87 -4.33 9.83 13.00
C LEU A 87 -3.75 8.68 13.80
N ASN A 88 -3.52 8.88 15.10
CA ASN A 88 -2.90 7.89 15.98
C ASN A 88 -3.93 7.01 16.73
N SER A 89 -5.20 7.42 16.82
CA SER A 89 -6.25 6.64 17.48
C SER A 89 -7.32 6.09 16.53
N LEU A 90 -7.91 4.95 16.92
CA LEU A 90 -9.01 4.30 16.20
C LEU A 90 -10.22 5.23 16.04
N LYS A 91 -10.52 6.01 17.08
CA LYS A 91 -11.61 6.98 17.09
C LYS A 91 -11.40 8.06 16.04
N ALA A 92 -10.21 8.67 16.00
CA ALA A 92 -9.88 9.69 15.00
C ALA A 92 -9.95 9.15 13.57
N ALA A 93 -9.44 7.92 13.34
CA ALA A 93 -9.53 7.27 12.04
C ALA A 93 -10.97 6.95 11.62
N SER A 94 -11.79 6.41 12.53
CA SER A 94 -13.21 6.14 12.25
C SER A 94 -13.98 7.43 11.95
N ASP A 95 -13.79 8.48 12.76
CA ASP A 95 -14.53 9.74 12.60
C ASP A 95 -14.24 10.42 11.24
N LEU A 96 -13.00 10.36 10.76
CA LEU A 96 -12.62 10.99 9.48
C LEU A 96 -12.76 10.06 8.29
N LEU A 97 -12.23 8.84 8.37
CA LEU A 97 -12.10 7.94 7.21
C LEU A 97 -13.31 7.03 7.00
N GLU A 98 -14.11 6.77 8.04
CA GLU A 98 -15.36 5.98 7.95
C GLU A 98 -16.57 6.92 7.84
N LYS A 99 -16.88 7.65 8.92
CA LYS A 99 -18.09 8.48 9.04
C LYS A 99 -18.12 9.63 8.05
N ARG A 100 -16.95 10.23 7.77
CA ARG A 100 -16.77 11.32 6.80
C ARG A 100 -16.05 10.85 5.54
N SER A 101 -16.15 9.56 5.22
CA SER A 101 -15.45 8.95 4.07
C SER A 101 -15.70 9.68 2.75
N GLY A 102 -16.84 10.32 2.55
CA GLY A 102 -17.10 11.09 1.33
C GLY A 102 -16.23 12.34 1.12
N ILE A 103 -15.65 12.88 2.19
CA ILE A 103 -14.76 14.04 2.15
C ILE A 103 -13.30 13.59 2.06
N TYR A 104 -12.94 12.51 2.77
CA TYR A 104 -11.53 12.06 2.92
C TYR A 104 -11.17 10.86 2.03
N SER A 105 -11.92 10.63 0.94
CA SER A 105 -11.66 9.51 0.02
C SER A 105 -10.68 9.84 -1.10
N ASP A 106 -10.19 11.06 -1.26
CA ASP A 106 -9.34 11.39 -2.40
C ASP A 106 -7.88 10.88 -2.23
N ARG A 107 -7.07 11.03 -3.28
CA ARG A 107 -5.67 10.60 -3.32
C ARG A 107 -4.75 11.71 -3.76
N SER A 108 -3.83 12.04 -2.88
CA SER A 108 -2.61 12.77 -3.21
C SER A 108 -1.47 11.77 -3.39
N CYS A 109 -0.91 11.77 -4.57
CA CYS A 109 0.19 10.88 -4.95
C CYS A 109 1.44 11.72 -5.20
N PRO A 110 2.64 11.20 -4.86
CA PRO A 110 3.90 11.86 -5.18
C PRO A 110 4.03 12.10 -6.69
N PRO A 111 4.57 13.25 -7.12
CA PRO A 111 4.69 13.61 -8.52
C PRO A 111 5.36 12.55 -9.40
N PHE A 112 6.44 11.91 -8.95
CA PHE A 112 7.13 10.90 -9.78
C PHE A 112 6.19 9.76 -10.20
N GLY A 113 5.37 9.28 -9.26
CA GLY A 113 4.44 8.17 -9.48
C GLY A 113 3.18 8.57 -10.24
N LYS A 114 2.72 9.82 -10.10
CA LYS A 114 1.45 10.28 -10.71
C LYS A 114 1.62 10.92 -12.08
N ASP A 115 2.74 11.59 -12.33
CA ASP A 115 2.88 12.44 -13.50
C ASP A 115 2.91 11.62 -14.81
N PRO A 116 2.08 11.98 -15.81
CA PRO A 116 1.98 11.25 -17.08
C PRO A 116 3.20 11.42 -17.98
N THR A 117 4.15 12.29 -17.66
CA THR A 117 5.45 12.39 -18.36
C THR A 117 6.54 11.55 -17.68
N LEU A 118 6.24 10.96 -16.51
CA LEU A 118 7.15 10.18 -15.69
C LEU A 118 6.71 8.71 -15.61
N PHE A 119 6.53 8.17 -14.40
CA PHE A 119 6.18 6.75 -14.21
C PHE A 119 4.73 6.44 -14.58
N ASP A 120 3.84 7.42 -14.46
CA ASP A 120 2.41 7.35 -14.77
C ASP A 120 1.68 6.12 -14.21
N PHE A 121 1.35 6.20 -12.92
CA PHE A 121 0.55 5.21 -12.20
C PHE A 121 -0.77 5.80 -11.70
N SER A 122 -1.23 6.86 -12.36
CA SER A 122 -2.37 7.66 -11.95
C SER A 122 -3.72 6.94 -12.14
N ASP A 123 -3.80 6.05 -13.14
CA ASP A 123 -5.00 5.27 -13.48
C ASP A 123 -5.19 4.03 -12.59
N ASN A 124 -4.19 3.69 -11.77
CA ASN A 124 -4.30 2.56 -10.86
C ASN A 124 -5.35 2.82 -9.77
N LEU A 125 -6.22 1.85 -9.50
CA LEU A 125 -7.31 1.99 -8.52
C LEU A 125 -6.88 2.49 -7.13
N ALA A 126 -5.67 2.13 -6.69
CA ALA A 126 -5.15 2.54 -5.39
C ALA A 126 -4.80 4.05 -5.34
N MET A 127 -4.41 4.62 -6.48
CA MET A 127 -3.92 5.99 -6.66
C MET A 127 -4.94 6.92 -7.33
N LEU A 128 -5.92 6.34 -8.02
CA LEU A 128 -7.00 7.05 -8.67
C LEU A 128 -7.77 7.90 -7.67
N GLY A 129 -8.02 9.16 -8.03
CA GLY A 129 -8.82 10.09 -7.24
C GLY A 129 -10.26 9.62 -7.04
N TYR A 130 -10.97 10.19 -6.08
CA TYR A 130 -12.37 9.79 -5.82
C TYR A 130 -13.31 10.37 -6.89
N ASN A 131 -13.61 9.59 -7.93
CA ASN A 131 -14.44 9.99 -9.08
C ASN A 131 -15.34 8.83 -9.58
N ASP A 132 -16.08 9.05 -10.67
CA ASP A 132 -16.95 8.03 -11.29
C ASP A 132 -16.19 6.79 -11.74
N THR A 133 -14.99 6.96 -12.32
CA THR A 133 -14.11 5.85 -12.71
C THR A 133 -13.75 4.98 -11.52
N TRP A 134 -13.31 5.58 -10.41
CA TRP A 134 -12.98 4.84 -9.21
C TRP A 134 -14.19 4.09 -8.66
N ARG A 135 -15.38 4.73 -8.63
CA ARG A 135 -16.63 4.10 -8.20
C ARG A 135 -17.02 2.94 -9.10
N HIS A 136 -16.85 3.08 -10.41
CA HIS A 136 -17.07 2.01 -11.37
C HIS A 136 -16.14 0.82 -11.08
N HIS A 137 -14.82 1.03 -11.04
CA HIS A 137 -13.87 -0.04 -10.76
C HIS A 137 -14.12 -0.76 -9.42
N ARG A 138 -14.51 -0.01 -8.37
CA ARG A 138 -14.85 -0.62 -7.07
C ARG A 138 -16.10 -1.49 -7.12
N ARG A 139 -17.16 -1.05 -7.81
CA ARG A 139 -18.35 -1.87 -8.03
C ARG A 139 -17.98 -3.15 -8.77
N MET A 140 -17.11 -3.04 -9.77
CA MET A 140 -16.65 -4.19 -10.54
C MET A 140 -15.88 -5.21 -9.71
N LEU A 141 -14.89 -4.77 -8.94
CA LEU A 141 -14.15 -5.67 -8.04
C LEU A 141 -15.03 -6.28 -6.96
N ASN A 142 -16.02 -5.53 -6.44
CA ASN A 142 -16.89 -6.03 -5.39
C ASN A 142 -17.76 -7.20 -5.84
N LYS A 143 -18.11 -7.32 -7.14
CA LYS A 143 -18.80 -8.52 -7.67
C LYS A 143 -18.02 -9.82 -7.41
N TRP A 144 -16.70 -9.74 -7.27
CA TRP A 144 -15.80 -10.90 -7.15
C TRP A 144 -15.20 -11.09 -5.77
N LEU A 145 -14.91 -9.97 -5.09
CA LEU A 145 -14.15 -9.96 -3.85
C LEU A 145 -15.01 -9.67 -2.61
N ASN A 146 -16.34 -9.63 -2.76
CA ASN A 146 -17.23 -9.60 -1.60
C ASN A 146 -17.21 -10.94 -0.84
N ALA A 147 -17.68 -10.93 0.40
CA ALA A 147 -17.65 -12.08 1.31
C ALA A 147 -18.25 -13.37 0.73
N ARG A 148 -19.28 -13.28 -0.13
CA ARG A 148 -19.90 -14.44 -0.77
C ARG A 148 -19.18 -14.86 -2.03
N ALA A 149 -18.88 -13.91 -2.92
CA ALA A 149 -18.28 -14.22 -4.22
C ALA A 149 -16.85 -14.78 -4.07
N VAL A 150 -16.11 -14.36 -3.03
CA VAL A 150 -14.72 -14.79 -2.85
C VAL A 150 -14.59 -16.29 -2.55
N THR A 151 -15.63 -16.93 -2.01
CA THR A 151 -15.57 -18.36 -1.63
C THR A 151 -15.37 -19.29 -2.82
N GLN A 152 -15.66 -18.83 -4.04
CA GLN A 152 -15.35 -19.55 -5.27
C GLN A 152 -13.85 -19.80 -5.44
N PHE A 153 -13.00 -19.01 -4.78
CA PHE A 153 -11.55 -19.15 -4.81
C PHE A 153 -10.98 -20.00 -3.67
N ASN A 154 -11.81 -20.59 -2.81
CA ASN A 154 -11.34 -21.43 -1.70
C ASN A 154 -10.47 -22.59 -2.21
N GLY A 155 -10.94 -23.31 -3.24
CA GLY A 155 -10.17 -24.41 -3.83
C GLY A 155 -8.84 -23.97 -4.45
N LEU A 156 -8.76 -22.74 -4.96
CA LEU A 156 -7.49 -22.16 -5.43
C LEU A 156 -6.52 -21.94 -4.28
N LEU A 157 -6.98 -21.35 -3.17
CA LEU A 157 -6.15 -21.11 -1.99
C LEU A 157 -5.67 -22.42 -1.36
N GLU A 158 -6.56 -23.41 -1.22
CA GLU A 158 -6.24 -24.74 -0.72
C GLU A 158 -5.21 -25.45 -1.59
N TYR A 159 -5.41 -25.44 -2.92
CA TYR A 159 -4.46 -26.00 -3.88
C TYR A 159 -3.07 -25.35 -3.79
N GLN A 160 -3.01 -24.02 -3.77
CA GLN A 160 -1.75 -23.28 -3.65
C GLN A 160 -1.06 -23.52 -2.30
N THR A 161 -1.85 -23.72 -1.24
CA THR A 161 -1.35 -24.06 0.10
C THR A 161 -0.72 -25.44 0.11
N ALA A 162 -1.36 -26.45 -0.49
CA ALA A 162 -0.78 -27.79 -0.61
C ALA A 162 0.56 -27.78 -1.37
N LEU A 163 0.64 -27.02 -2.46
CA LEU A 163 1.90 -26.85 -3.20
C LEU A 163 2.98 -26.13 -2.39
N LEU A 164 2.61 -25.10 -1.62
CA LEU A 164 3.51 -24.40 -0.72
C LEU A 164 4.08 -25.35 0.34
N LEU A 165 3.23 -26.13 1.02
CA LEU A 165 3.68 -27.09 2.03
C LEU A 165 4.67 -28.09 1.44
N ARG A 166 4.40 -28.62 0.23
CA ARG A 166 5.33 -29.51 -0.47
C ARG A 166 6.68 -28.84 -0.74
N ARG A 167 6.69 -27.58 -1.18
CA ARG A 167 7.95 -26.85 -1.41
C ARG A 167 8.69 -26.59 -0.11
N LEU A 168 8.01 -26.18 0.97
CA LEU A 168 8.62 -25.97 2.28
C LEU A 168 9.29 -27.24 2.84
N LEU A 169 8.68 -28.41 2.67
CA LEU A 169 9.27 -29.69 3.08
C LEU A 169 10.60 -29.99 2.38
N THR A 170 10.79 -29.51 1.14
CA THR A 170 12.06 -29.68 0.41
C THR A 170 13.16 -28.71 0.82
N GLN A 171 12.85 -27.69 1.64
CA GLN A 171 13.76 -26.59 1.98
C GLN A 171 14.20 -26.60 3.45
N LEU A 172 13.87 -27.65 4.22
CA LEU A 172 14.13 -27.74 5.67
C LEU A 172 15.61 -27.62 6.06
N THR A 173 16.52 -28.02 5.18
CA THR A 173 17.98 -28.01 5.41
C THR A 173 18.69 -26.83 4.73
N HIS A 174 17.94 -25.87 4.17
CA HIS A 174 18.53 -24.75 3.44
C HIS A 174 19.36 -23.86 4.40
N PRO A 175 20.56 -23.40 4.01
CA PRO A 175 21.44 -22.61 4.89
C PRO A 175 20.85 -21.24 5.29
N ARG A 176 19.85 -20.76 4.53
CA ARG A 176 19.11 -19.51 4.80
C ARG A 176 17.60 -19.81 4.81
N PRO A 177 17.05 -20.39 5.88
CA PRO A 177 15.68 -20.88 5.90
C PRO A 177 14.65 -19.74 5.84
N PHE A 178 14.90 -18.63 6.54
CA PHE A 178 13.98 -17.48 6.56
C PHE A 178 13.79 -16.82 5.18
N GLU A 179 14.88 -16.64 4.43
CA GLU A 179 14.82 -16.03 3.10
C GLU A 179 14.04 -16.92 2.12
N VAL A 180 14.33 -18.23 2.13
CA VAL A 180 13.64 -19.18 1.25
C VAL A 180 12.16 -19.30 1.60
N VAL A 181 11.79 -19.33 2.88
CA VAL A 181 10.38 -19.32 3.30
C VAL A 181 9.68 -18.06 2.79
N GLY A 182 10.33 -16.89 2.89
CA GLY A 182 9.81 -15.62 2.35
C GLY A 182 9.59 -15.68 0.83
N ASP A 183 10.55 -16.21 0.08
CA ASP A 183 10.44 -16.39 -1.37
C ASP A 183 9.33 -17.37 -1.75
N GLU A 184 9.14 -18.44 -0.99
CA GLU A 184 8.06 -19.41 -1.20
C GLU A 184 6.68 -18.80 -0.92
N PHE A 185 6.54 -18.00 0.14
CA PHE A 185 5.29 -17.26 0.39
C PHE A 185 5.01 -16.25 -0.72
N PHE A 186 6.03 -15.52 -1.17
CA PHE A 186 5.88 -14.56 -2.27
C PHE A 186 5.48 -15.25 -3.58
N PHE A 187 6.11 -16.38 -3.91
CA PHE A 187 5.77 -17.18 -5.09
C PHE A 187 4.34 -17.75 -5.01
N THR A 188 3.94 -18.28 -3.87
CA THR A 188 2.60 -18.87 -3.66
C THR A 188 1.50 -17.82 -3.82
N THR A 189 1.67 -16.67 -3.15
CA THR A 189 0.70 -15.56 -3.24
C THR A 189 0.65 -14.99 -4.66
N GLY A 190 1.79 -14.86 -5.33
CA GLY A 190 1.85 -14.46 -6.73
C GLY A 190 1.17 -15.45 -7.68
N SER A 191 1.34 -16.75 -7.48
CA SER A 191 0.68 -17.80 -8.26
C SER A 191 -0.85 -17.75 -8.08
N ALA A 192 -1.32 -17.63 -6.84
CA ALA A 192 -2.75 -17.47 -6.53
C ALA A 192 -3.33 -16.21 -7.20
N MET A 193 -2.63 -15.07 -7.13
CA MET A 193 -3.10 -13.81 -7.72
C MET A 193 -3.10 -13.83 -9.25
N LEU A 194 -2.07 -14.39 -9.89
CA LEU A 194 -2.03 -14.54 -11.36
C LEU A 194 -3.18 -15.44 -11.85
N LYS A 195 -3.45 -16.53 -11.11
CA LYS A 195 -4.56 -17.44 -11.43
C LYS A 195 -5.92 -16.77 -11.24
N LEU A 196 -6.12 -16.06 -10.13
CA LEU A 196 -7.37 -15.35 -9.85
C LEU A 196 -7.62 -14.24 -10.87
N ALA A 197 -6.62 -13.41 -11.16
CA ALA A 197 -6.80 -12.22 -11.98
C ALA A 197 -6.89 -12.55 -13.47
N TYR A 198 -6.03 -13.45 -13.96
CA TYR A 198 -5.83 -13.69 -15.39
C TYR A 198 -6.15 -15.13 -15.83
N GLY A 199 -6.31 -16.07 -14.90
CA GLY A 199 -6.37 -17.50 -15.23
C GLY A 199 -5.00 -18.10 -15.53
N TYR A 200 -3.93 -17.31 -15.37
CA TYR A 200 -2.56 -17.69 -15.67
C TYR A 200 -2.01 -18.66 -14.62
N GLN A 201 -1.54 -19.82 -15.06
CA GLN A 201 -0.91 -20.81 -14.20
C GLN A 201 0.59 -20.53 -14.12
N LEU A 202 1.06 -20.10 -12.95
CA LEU A 202 2.50 -19.89 -12.74
C LEU A 202 3.19 -21.22 -12.44
N GLU A 203 4.13 -21.62 -13.28
CA GLU A 203 4.85 -22.90 -13.17
C GLU A 203 6.19 -22.80 -12.44
N SER A 204 6.95 -21.72 -12.67
CA SER A 204 8.30 -21.54 -12.13
C SER A 204 8.56 -20.10 -11.70
N LYS A 205 9.53 -19.90 -10.80
CA LYS A 205 10.08 -18.59 -10.42
C LYS A 205 10.82 -17.90 -11.58
N ASP A 206 11.24 -18.67 -12.58
CA ASP A 206 11.88 -18.17 -13.80
C ASP A 206 10.90 -17.68 -14.87
N ASP A 207 9.60 -17.78 -14.59
CA ASP A 207 8.56 -17.28 -15.49
C ASP A 207 8.74 -15.77 -15.73
N LYS A 208 8.77 -15.39 -17.00
CA LYS A 208 9.07 -14.03 -17.42
C LYS A 208 8.02 -13.02 -16.94
N PHE A 209 6.74 -13.38 -16.94
CA PHE A 209 5.69 -12.50 -16.43
C PHE A 209 5.84 -12.28 -14.93
N PHE A 210 6.18 -13.33 -14.19
CA PHE A 210 6.39 -13.23 -12.76
C PHE A 210 7.58 -12.33 -12.41
N GLN A 211 8.72 -12.50 -13.09
CA GLN A 211 9.90 -11.65 -12.89
C GLN A 211 9.65 -10.18 -13.27
N ASP A 212 9.00 -9.95 -14.42
CA ASP A 212 8.69 -8.60 -14.89
C ASP A 212 7.72 -7.91 -13.91
N ALA A 213 6.73 -8.65 -13.40
CA ALA A 213 5.82 -8.15 -12.38
C ALA A 213 6.51 -7.82 -11.05
N GLN A 214 7.41 -8.68 -10.55
CA GLN A 214 8.23 -8.40 -9.37
C GLN A 214 9.05 -7.11 -9.53
N LEU A 215 9.62 -6.92 -10.71
CA LEU A 215 10.39 -5.74 -11.03
C LEU A 215 9.52 -4.48 -11.09
N VAL A 216 8.32 -4.56 -11.69
CA VAL A 216 7.33 -3.48 -11.66
C VAL A 216 6.96 -3.12 -10.23
N LEU A 217 6.71 -4.11 -9.36
CA LEU A 217 6.37 -3.90 -7.96
C LEU A 217 7.48 -3.13 -7.21
N THR A 218 8.73 -3.55 -7.39
CA THR A 218 9.90 -2.89 -6.81
C THR A 218 10.03 -1.43 -7.28
N ARG A 219 9.75 -1.17 -8.56
CA ARG A 219 9.76 0.18 -9.13
C ARG A 219 8.65 1.04 -8.56
N ILE A 220 7.43 0.51 -8.41
CA ILE A 220 6.30 1.21 -7.77
C ILE A 220 6.68 1.65 -6.35
N VAL A 221 7.20 0.74 -5.51
CA VAL A 221 7.63 1.08 -4.13
C VAL A 221 8.59 2.28 -4.14
N LYS A 222 9.58 2.28 -5.04
CA LYS A 222 10.54 3.37 -5.15
C LYS A 222 9.93 4.66 -5.71
N SER A 223 8.99 4.58 -6.67
CA SER A 223 8.31 5.73 -7.25
C SER A 223 7.42 6.49 -6.26
N PHE A 224 6.76 5.76 -5.35
CA PHE A 224 5.86 6.33 -4.34
C PHE A 224 6.55 6.64 -3.01
N GLY A 225 7.80 6.20 -2.83
CA GLY A 225 8.58 6.53 -1.66
C GLY A 225 8.86 8.04 -1.57
N PRO A 226 8.66 8.69 -0.39
CA PRO A 226 8.98 10.11 -0.20
C PRO A 226 10.39 10.49 -0.63
N THR A 227 11.35 9.62 -0.31
CA THR A 227 12.79 9.80 -0.56
C THR A 227 13.26 9.07 -1.81
N GLY A 228 12.36 8.43 -2.55
CA GLY A 228 12.72 7.65 -3.74
C GLY A 228 13.29 8.53 -4.85
N PHE A 229 12.73 9.73 -5.03
CA PHE A 229 13.18 10.73 -6.00
C PHE A 229 12.99 12.14 -5.46
N ALA A 230 13.95 13.03 -5.72
CA ALA A 230 13.89 14.42 -5.27
C ALA A 230 12.64 15.17 -5.75
N VAL A 231 12.10 14.83 -6.92
CA VAL A 231 10.87 15.42 -7.45
C VAL A 231 9.63 15.15 -6.59
N ASN A 232 9.64 14.09 -5.78
CA ASN A 232 8.57 13.83 -4.81
C ASN A 232 8.55 14.85 -3.68
N ILE A 233 9.70 15.42 -3.36
CA ILE A 233 9.88 16.46 -2.33
C ILE A 233 9.78 17.85 -2.94
N PHE A 234 10.33 18.03 -4.14
CA PHE A 234 10.42 19.29 -4.87
C PHE A 234 9.71 19.17 -6.22
N PRO A 235 8.37 19.34 -6.27
CA PRO A 235 7.60 19.12 -7.50
C PRO A 235 8.01 20.04 -8.67
N PHE A 236 8.58 21.21 -8.40
CA PHE A 236 9.06 22.12 -9.45
C PHE A 236 10.17 21.50 -10.32
N LEU A 237 10.85 20.44 -9.85
CA LEU A 237 11.85 19.71 -10.63
C LEU A 237 11.26 19.03 -11.88
N ILE A 238 9.93 18.84 -11.96
CA ILE A 238 9.24 18.34 -13.15
C ILE A 238 9.49 19.26 -14.35
N TYR A 239 9.59 20.58 -14.14
CA TYR A 239 9.74 21.55 -15.22
C TYR A 239 11.17 21.67 -15.78
N ILE A 240 12.16 21.06 -15.10
CA ILE A 240 13.56 21.11 -15.57
C ILE A 240 13.72 20.26 -16.83
N PRO A 241 14.23 20.77 -17.96
CA PRO A 241 14.39 20.00 -19.19
C PRO A 241 15.23 18.72 -19.03
N SER A 242 14.91 17.67 -19.80
CA SER A 242 15.60 16.37 -19.71
C SER A 242 17.08 16.38 -20.10
N TRP A 243 17.56 17.44 -20.75
CA TRP A 243 18.98 17.60 -21.10
C TRP A 243 19.80 18.18 -19.94
N PHE A 244 19.16 18.77 -18.94
CA PHE A 244 19.85 19.44 -17.85
C PHE A 244 20.59 18.41 -16.95
N PRO A 245 21.85 18.68 -16.55
CA PRO A 245 22.61 17.79 -15.68
C PRO A 245 21.84 17.41 -14.41
N GLY A 246 21.89 16.12 -14.04
CA GLY A 246 21.17 15.60 -12.85
C GLY A 246 19.70 15.21 -13.08
N THR A 247 19.16 15.37 -14.30
CA THR A 247 17.79 14.94 -14.64
C THR A 247 17.68 13.51 -15.20
N GLY A 248 18.73 12.68 -15.03
CA GLY A 248 18.75 11.28 -15.49
C GLY A 248 17.58 10.43 -15.00
N TRP A 249 17.00 10.79 -13.84
CA TRP A 249 15.79 10.16 -13.29
C TRP A 249 14.57 10.26 -14.23
N LYS A 250 14.51 11.25 -15.13
CA LYS A 250 13.45 11.34 -16.14
C LYS A 250 13.55 10.25 -17.20
N ARG A 251 14.77 9.86 -17.59
CA ARG A 251 15.00 8.71 -18.47
C ARG A 251 14.57 7.42 -17.76
N THR A 252 15.00 7.25 -16.51
CA THR A 252 14.58 6.13 -15.67
C THR A 252 13.06 6.05 -15.54
N ALA A 253 12.37 7.17 -15.36
CA ALA A 253 10.91 7.22 -15.28
C ALA A 253 10.23 6.69 -16.55
N ARG A 254 10.71 7.11 -17.74
CA ARG A 254 10.21 6.63 -19.03
C ARG A 254 10.47 5.13 -19.24
N GLU A 255 11.69 4.67 -18.98
CA GLU A 255 12.03 3.24 -19.04
C GLU A 255 11.15 2.39 -18.10
N TRP A 256 10.87 2.91 -16.90
CA TRP A 256 10.03 2.22 -15.93
C TRP A 256 8.57 2.21 -16.36
N ARG A 257 8.07 3.30 -16.95
CA ARG A 257 6.73 3.38 -17.52
C ARG A 257 6.57 2.39 -18.69
N GLU A 258 7.48 2.40 -19.64
CA GLU A 258 7.46 1.49 -20.80
C GLU A 258 7.44 0.02 -20.36
N HIS A 259 8.30 -0.33 -19.39
CA HIS A 259 8.33 -1.67 -18.83
C HIS A 259 7.02 -2.05 -18.11
N LYS A 260 6.47 -1.13 -17.30
CA LYS A 260 5.17 -1.30 -16.64
C LYS A 260 4.07 -1.55 -17.66
N ASP A 261 3.95 -0.68 -18.65
CA ASP A 261 2.90 -0.72 -19.67
C ASP A 261 3.01 -2.00 -20.50
N LYS A 262 4.23 -2.40 -20.87
CA LYS A 262 4.48 -3.67 -21.55
C LYS A 262 4.06 -4.87 -20.69
N THR A 263 4.41 -4.88 -19.41
CA THR A 263 4.08 -5.99 -18.49
C THR A 263 2.57 -6.16 -18.39
N TYR A 264 1.84 -5.06 -18.13
CA TYR A 264 0.38 -5.09 -18.02
C TYR A 264 -0.32 -5.44 -19.32
N LYS A 265 0.13 -4.86 -20.43
CA LYS A 265 -0.40 -5.19 -21.75
C LYS A 265 -0.23 -6.67 -22.04
N SER A 266 0.93 -7.26 -21.74
CA SER A 266 1.21 -8.65 -22.10
C SER A 266 0.31 -9.65 -21.38
N LEU A 267 0.04 -9.46 -20.08
CA LEU A 267 -0.89 -10.32 -19.32
C LEU A 267 -2.35 -10.16 -19.78
N TYR A 268 -2.75 -8.92 -20.08
CA TYR A 268 -4.07 -8.64 -20.63
C TYR A 268 -4.28 -9.32 -21.98
N GLU A 269 -3.36 -9.14 -22.93
CA GLU A 269 -3.44 -9.74 -24.26
C GLU A 269 -3.33 -11.27 -24.20
N TRP A 270 -2.53 -11.82 -23.29
CA TRP A 270 -2.47 -13.27 -23.07
C TRP A 270 -3.86 -13.80 -22.68
N THR A 271 -4.50 -13.21 -21.68
CA THR A 271 -5.84 -13.66 -21.23
C THR A 271 -6.88 -13.49 -22.33
N LYS A 272 -6.84 -12.36 -23.05
CA LYS A 272 -7.72 -12.09 -24.18
C LYS A 272 -7.58 -13.14 -25.28
N SER A 273 -6.34 -13.55 -25.60
CA SER A 273 -6.12 -14.60 -26.60
C SER A 273 -6.68 -15.95 -26.17
N GLN A 274 -6.58 -16.32 -24.88
CA GLN A 274 -7.21 -17.54 -24.35
C GLN A 274 -8.74 -17.50 -24.44
N VAL A 275 -9.36 -16.34 -24.19
CA VAL A 275 -10.82 -16.17 -24.30
C VAL A 275 -11.25 -16.35 -25.76
N VAL A 276 -10.56 -15.69 -26.70
CA VAL A 276 -10.85 -15.82 -28.14
C VAL A 276 -10.67 -17.26 -28.64
N ALA A 277 -9.68 -17.98 -28.12
CA ALA A 277 -9.43 -19.38 -28.46
C ALA A 277 -10.42 -20.37 -27.82
N GLY A 278 -11.27 -19.92 -26.89
CA GLY A 278 -12.18 -20.81 -26.14
C GLY A 278 -11.48 -21.69 -25.10
N THR A 279 -10.21 -21.41 -24.77
CA THR A 279 -9.39 -22.18 -23.82
C THR A 279 -9.18 -21.46 -22.48
N ALA A 280 -9.84 -20.32 -22.28
CA ALA A 280 -9.68 -19.51 -21.08
C ALA A 280 -10.08 -20.25 -19.81
N VAL A 281 -9.16 -20.29 -18.85
CA VAL A 281 -9.46 -20.68 -17.47
C VAL A 281 -10.36 -19.60 -16.84
N PRO A 282 -11.37 -19.98 -16.03
CA PRO A 282 -12.16 -19.03 -15.27
C PRO A 282 -11.29 -18.13 -14.39
N SER A 283 -11.45 -16.82 -14.55
CA SER A 283 -10.71 -15.77 -13.84
C SER A 283 -11.52 -14.49 -13.86
N VAL A 284 -11.13 -13.51 -13.04
CA VAL A 284 -11.83 -12.23 -13.06
C VAL A 284 -11.74 -11.58 -14.45
N LEU A 285 -10.55 -11.51 -15.06
CA LEU A 285 -10.41 -10.87 -16.37
C LEU A 285 -11.10 -11.67 -17.49
N SER A 286 -11.01 -13.00 -17.51
CA SER A 286 -11.65 -13.81 -18.56
C SER A 286 -13.16 -13.65 -18.55
N TYR A 287 -13.78 -13.51 -17.38
CA TYR A 287 -15.20 -13.18 -17.28
C TYR A 287 -15.49 -11.72 -17.69
N LEU A 288 -14.70 -10.75 -17.22
CA LEU A 288 -14.89 -9.34 -17.60
C LEU A 288 -14.79 -9.11 -19.12
N LEU A 289 -13.99 -9.92 -19.82
CA LEU A 289 -13.88 -9.90 -21.28
C LEU A 289 -15.13 -10.45 -21.98
N GLN A 290 -15.91 -11.32 -21.33
CA GLN A 290 -17.08 -11.99 -21.87
C GLN A 290 -18.41 -11.34 -21.44
N ASP A 291 -18.41 -10.55 -20.37
CA ASP A 291 -19.63 -9.93 -19.84
C ASP A 291 -20.01 -8.67 -20.64
N GLU A 292 -21.15 -8.75 -21.34
CA GLU A 292 -21.68 -7.66 -22.15
C GLU A 292 -22.35 -6.57 -21.31
N GLU A 293 -22.99 -6.91 -20.18
CA GLU A 293 -23.67 -5.95 -19.28
C GLU A 293 -22.69 -4.95 -18.68
N ILE A 294 -21.48 -5.39 -18.33
CA ILE A 294 -20.43 -4.54 -17.75
C ILE A 294 -20.02 -3.41 -18.69
N THR A 295 -20.24 -3.62 -19.98
CA THR A 295 -19.76 -2.74 -21.05
C THR A 295 -20.90 -2.07 -21.81
N ALA A 296 -22.14 -2.30 -21.38
CA ALA A 296 -23.33 -1.71 -21.96
C ALA A 296 -23.24 -0.17 -21.91
N GLY A 297 -23.35 0.45 -23.08
CA GLY A 297 -23.30 1.92 -23.22
C GLY A 297 -21.89 2.53 -23.29
N LEU A 298 -20.80 1.75 -23.18
CA LEU A 298 -19.45 2.24 -23.42
C LEU A 298 -19.05 2.10 -24.89
N ARG A 299 -18.31 3.09 -25.42
CA ARG A 299 -17.68 2.96 -26.74
C ARG A 299 -16.63 1.84 -26.71
N PRO A 300 -16.35 1.14 -27.82
CA PRO A 300 -15.39 0.03 -27.85
C PRO A 300 -14.00 0.38 -27.28
N GLU A 301 -13.48 1.56 -27.58
CA GLU A 301 -12.18 2.03 -27.07
C GLU A 301 -12.20 2.26 -25.54
N GLU A 302 -13.30 2.80 -25.03
CA GLU A 302 -13.47 3.06 -23.61
C GLU A 302 -13.66 1.75 -22.83
N LYS A 303 -14.38 0.79 -23.41
CA LYS A 303 -14.49 -0.59 -22.89
C LYS A 303 -13.09 -1.21 -22.74
N GLU A 304 -12.29 -1.19 -23.81
CA GLU A 304 -10.95 -1.78 -23.82
C GLU A 304 -10.05 -1.12 -22.76
N LEU A 305 -10.10 0.22 -22.64
CA LEU A 305 -9.34 0.96 -21.62
C LEU A 305 -9.74 0.55 -20.21
N ARG A 306 -11.05 0.51 -19.89
CA ARG A 306 -11.56 0.15 -18.56
C ARG A 306 -11.18 -1.28 -18.18
N LEU A 307 -11.24 -2.21 -19.12
CA LEU A 307 -10.84 -3.60 -18.88
C LEU A 307 -9.34 -3.71 -18.60
N LYS A 308 -8.50 -2.94 -19.31
CA LYS A 308 -7.07 -2.84 -19.02
C LYS A 308 -6.82 -2.27 -17.63
N GLU A 309 -7.45 -1.15 -17.28
CA GLU A 309 -7.36 -0.52 -15.95
C GLU A 309 -7.78 -1.50 -14.83
N LEU A 310 -8.88 -2.23 -15.02
CA LEU A 310 -9.36 -3.25 -14.08
C LEU A 310 -8.39 -4.42 -13.95
N SER A 311 -7.82 -4.89 -15.06
CA SER A 311 -6.80 -5.95 -15.03
C SER A 311 -5.57 -5.51 -14.21
N ILE A 312 -5.16 -4.24 -14.38
CA ILE A 312 -4.07 -3.64 -13.61
C ILE A 312 -4.47 -3.48 -12.14
N ALA A 313 -5.73 -3.14 -11.83
CA ALA A 313 -6.20 -3.00 -10.46
C ALA A 313 -6.30 -4.34 -9.72
N LEU A 314 -6.59 -5.44 -10.42
CA LEU A 314 -6.65 -6.79 -9.85
C LEU A 314 -5.26 -7.29 -9.47
N TYR A 315 -4.28 -7.08 -10.33
CA TYR A 315 -2.92 -7.52 -10.11
C TYR A 315 -2.07 -6.52 -9.31
N GLY A 316 -2.25 -5.24 -9.60
CA GLY A 316 -1.45 -4.13 -9.10
C GLY A 316 -2.23 -3.06 -8.35
N GLY A 317 -3.44 -3.32 -7.83
CA GLY A 317 -4.24 -2.38 -7.02
C GLY A 317 -3.55 -1.98 -5.71
N LYS A 318 -4.28 -1.95 -4.57
CA LYS A 318 -3.58 -1.97 -3.25
C LYS A 318 -2.67 -3.22 -3.12
N GLY A 319 -2.76 -4.13 -4.10
CA GLY A 319 -1.80 -4.95 -4.84
C GLY A 319 -0.31 -4.62 -4.85
N PHE A 320 0.20 -3.91 -3.86
CA PHE A 320 1.45 -4.29 -3.20
C PHE A 320 1.36 -5.71 -2.56
N ILE A 321 0.34 -6.54 -2.91
CA ILE A 321 -0.29 -7.59 -2.10
C ILE A 321 0.45 -8.92 -2.11
N ASN A 322 1.29 -9.22 -3.11
CA ASN A 322 2.22 -10.35 -2.93
C ASN A 322 3.11 -10.08 -1.72
N GLY A 323 3.59 -8.84 -1.54
CA GLY A 323 4.41 -8.45 -0.39
C GLY A 323 3.64 -8.25 0.92
N ILE A 324 2.37 -7.84 0.88
CA ILE A 324 1.57 -7.67 2.13
C ILE A 324 1.18 -9.03 2.68
N THR A 325 0.58 -9.92 1.88
CA THR A 325 0.19 -11.25 2.37
C THR A 325 1.44 -12.08 2.67
N SER A 326 2.45 -12.13 1.79
CA SER A 326 3.69 -12.84 2.10
C SER A 326 4.44 -12.24 3.28
N GLY A 327 4.44 -10.91 3.44
CA GLY A 327 5.04 -10.23 4.57
C GLY A 327 4.30 -10.49 5.88
N THR A 328 2.97 -10.60 5.86
CA THR A 328 2.17 -11.02 7.02
C THR A 328 2.43 -12.49 7.36
N LEU A 329 2.52 -13.39 6.37
CA LEU A 329 2.90 -14.78 6.59
C LEU A 329 4.32 -14.90 7.18
N MET A 330 5.26 -14.07 6.73
CA MET A 330 6.61 -14.03 7.30
C MET A 330 6.60 -13.53 8.75
N LYS A 331 5.76 -12.54 9.07
CA LYS A 331 5.55 -12.08 10.45
C LYS A 331 4.84 -13.13 11.31
N PHE A 332 3.94 -13.92 10.75
CA PHE A 332 3.36 -15.08 11.43
C PHE A 332 4.46 -16.07 11.83
N VAL A 333 5.35 -16.45 10.91
CA VAL A 333 6.47 -17.35 11.22
C VAL A 333 7.34 -16.76 12.34
N ALA A 334 7.70 -15.48 12.25
CA ALA A 334 8.47 -14.81 13.31
C ALA A 334 7.72 -14.82 14.66
N ALA A 335 6.40 -14.55 14.66
CA ALA A 335 5.57 -14.58 15.86
C ALA A 335 5.49 -15.97 16.48
N MET A 336 5.39 -17.04 15.68
CA MET A 336 5.35 -18.42 16.17
C MET A 336 6.69 -18.85 16.76
N VAL A 337 7.80 -18.47 16.12
CA VAL A 337 9.17 -18.72 16.64
C VAL A 337 9.37 -18.02 18.00
N LEU A 338 8.90 -16.78 18.14
CA LEU A 338 9.02 -16.00 19.38
C LEU A 338 8.01 -16.40 20.47
N ASN A 339 6.90 -17.04 20.09
CA ASN A 339 5.84 -17.43 21.02
C ASN A 339 5.42 -18.91 20.84
N PRO A 340 6.29 -19.88 21.18
CA PRO A 340 6.02 -21.30 20.93
C PRO A 340 4.76 -21.82 21.63
N SER A 341 4.37 -21.23 22.77
CA SER A 341 3.14 -21.60 23.50
C SER A 341 1.89 -21.28 22.69
N ALA A 342 1.85 -20.15 21.99
CA ALA A 342 0.73 -19.78 21.12
C ALA A 342 0.65 -20.72 19.90
N GLN A 343 1.80 -21.06 19.31
CA GLN A 343 1.87 -22.05 18.22
C GLN A 343 1.34 -23.42 18.68
N ALA A 344 1.81 -23.92 19.83
CA ALA A 344 1.40 -25.22 20.36
C ALA A 344 -0.11 -25.26 20.68
N LYS A 345 -0.68 -24.15 21.17
CA LYS A 345 -2.12 -24.05 21.42
C LYS A 345 -2.94 -24.08 20.12
N ALA A 346 -2.46 -23.44 19.05
CA ALA A 346 -3.10 -23.52 17.74
C ALA A 346 -3.01 -24.91 17.12
N GLN A 347 -1.85 -25.58 17.24
CA GLN A 347 -1.69 -26.97 16.80
C GLN A 347 -2.64 -27.90 17.56
N LYS A 348 -2.74 -27.76 18.89
CA LYS A 348 -3.68 -28.54 19.70
C LYS A 348 -5.14 -28.35 19.27
N GLU A 349 -5.56 -27.12 18.95
CA GLU A 349 -6.92 -26.88 18.43
C GLU A 349 -7.14 -27.64 17.13
N ILE A 350 -6.22 -27.50 16.16
CA ILE A 350 -6.29 -28.20 14.86
C ILE A 350 -6.34 -29.72 15.07
N ASP A 351 -5.42 -30.28 15.85
CA ASP A 351 -5.35 -31.72 16.11
C ASP A 351 -6.63 -32.25 16.78
N SER A 352 -7.23 -31.47 17.67
CA SER A 352 -8.44 -31.88 18.39
C SER A 352 -9.73 -31.82 17.56
N ILE A 353 -9.81 -30.90 16.59
CA ILE A 353 -11.04 -30.62 15.83
C ILE A 353 -11.00 -31.27 14.45
N ILE A 354 -9.84 -31.29 13.80
CA ILE A 354 -9.64 -31.80 12.45
C ILE A 354 -9.03 -33.20 12.47
N GLY A 355 -8.13 -33.47 13.43
CA GLY A 355 -7.38 -34.71 13.54
C GLY A 355 -5.99 -34.63 12.90
N PRO A 356 -5.11 -35.61 13.19
CA PRO A 356 -3.69 -35.55 12.84
C PRO A 356 -3.39 -35.86 11.36
N ASP A 357 -4.29 -36.57 10.67
CA ASP A 357 -4.04 -37.12 9.33
C ASP A 357 -4.70 -36.30 8.19
N THR A 358 -5.38 -35.20 8.52
CA THR A 358 -6.14 -34.40 7.55
C THR A 358 -5.68 -32.95 7.56
N LEU A 359 -5.43 -32.40 6.37
CA LEU A 359 -5.13 -30.97 6.22
C LEU A 359 -6.41 -30.13 6.38
N PRO A 360 -6.38 -29.01 7.12
CA PRO A 360 -7.50 -28.09 7.18
C PRO A 360 -7.88 -27.53 5.81
N ASN A 361 -9.18 -27.29 5.62
CA ASN A 361 -9.73 -26.61 4.45
C ASN A 361 -10.59 -25.41 4.88
N MET A 362 -11.10 -24.64 3.92
CA MET A 362 -11.82 -23.39 4.21
C MET A 362 -13.16 -23.60 4.93
N SER A 363 -13.76 -24.78 4.86
CA SER A 363 -14.99 -25.10 5.62
C SER A 363 -14.74 -25.28 7.12
N ASP A 364 -13.48 -25.47 7.52
CA ASP A 364 -13.08 -25.65 8.91
C ASP A 364 -12.93 -24.33 9.67
N ARG A 365 -12.89 -23.20 8.95
CA ARG A 365 -12.56 -21.87 9.47
C ARG A 365 -13.38 -21.48 10.71
N ASP A 366 -14.68 -21.74 10.69
CA ASP A 366 -15.58 -21.36 11.80
C ASP A 366 -15.42 -22.27 13.02
N ARG A 367 -14.86 -23.48 12.82
CA ARG A 367 -14.60 -24.47 13.87
C ARG A 367 -13.26 -24.24 14.58
N LEU A 368 -12.41 -23.32 14.11
CA LEU A 368 -11.07 -23.05 14.63
C LEU A 368 -10.97 -21.63 15.25
N PRO A 369 -11.70 -21.34 16.34
CA PRO A 369 -11.76 -20.00 16.92
C PRO A 369 -10.43 -19.49 17.45
N TYR A 370 -9.55 -20.33 18.00
CA TYR A 370 -8.23 -19.90 18.47
C TYR A 370 -7.30 -19.58 17.30
N VAL A 371 -7.29 -20.39 16.23
CA VAL A 371 -6.56 -20.07 14.99
C VAL A 371 -7.04 -18.74 14.41
N ARG A 372 -8.36 -18.49 14.37
CA ARG A 372 -8.91 -17.20 13.95
C ARG A 372 -8.35 -16.05 14.80
N ASN A 373 -8.35 -16.20 16.12
CA ASN A 373 -7.85 -15.19 17.04
C ASN A 373 -6.33 -14.96 16.89
N LEU A 374 -5.57 -16.02 16.60
CA LEU A 374 -4.15 -15.95 16.30
C LEU A 374 -3.89 -15.14 15.02
N ILE A 375 -4.68 -15.38 13.96
CA ILE A 375 -4.60 -14.60 12.71
C ILE A 375 -4.88 -13.12 13.00
N LEU A 376 -5.91 -12.81 13.80
CA LEU A 376 -6.22 -11.43 14.19
C LEU A 376 -5.06 -10.77 14.96
N GLU A 377 -4.38 -11.51 15.83
CA GLU A 377 -3.24 -10.98 16.60
C GLU A 377 -2.01 -10.75 15.71
N VAL A 378 -1.73 -11.66 14.78
CA VAL A 378 -0.68 -11.45 13.75
C VAL A 378 -0.98 -10.19 12.96
N LEU A 379 -2.22 -10.03 12.48
CA LEU A 379 -2.62 -8.83 11.74
C LEU A 379 -2.46 -7.56 12.60
N ARG A 380 -2.89 -7.60 13.87
CA ARG A 380 -2.74 -6.49 14.81
C ARG A 380 -1.29 -6.03 14.94
N MET A 381 -0.38 -6.98 15.11
CA MET A 381 1.05 -6.67 15.25
C MET A 381 1.74 -6.37 13.91
N ALA A 382 1.25 -6.91 12.80
CA ALA A 382 1.86 -6.81 11.49
C ALA A 382 1.56 -5.52 10.72
N PHE A 383 0.40 -4.90 10.94
CA PHE A 383 -0.03 -3.75 10.16
C PHE A 383 0.64 -2.44 10.61
N SER A 384 1.65 -2.02 9.85
CA SER A 384 2.18 -0.65 9.88
C SER A 384 1.99 -0.02 8.49
N ILE A 385 0.78 0.44 8.21
CA ILE A 385 0.48 1.18 6.97
C ILE A 385 0.48 2.66 7.32
N THR A 386 1.48 3.41 6.87
CA THR A 386 1.46 4.88 6.91
C THR A 386 1.25 5.43 5.50
N GLY A 387 0.07 5.99 5.25
CA GLY A 387 -0.22 6.74 4.02
C GLY A 387 0.38 8.15 4.06
N TRP A 388 0.73 8.73 2.91
CA TRP A 388 1.53 9.97 2.89
C TRP A 388 0.78 11.27 3.19
N CYS A 389 -0.57 11.33 3.07
CA CYS A 389 -1.30 12.60 3.19
C CYS A 389 -2.53 12.58 4.10
N SER A 390 -3.00 11.39 4.46
CA SER A 390 -3.82 11.15 5.65
C SER A 390 -3.31 9.82 6.15
N ALA A 391 -2.48 9.87 7.17
CA ALA A 391 -1.74 8.71 7.65
C ALA A 391 -2.51 8.12 8.83
N PRO A 392 -3.44 7.18 8.63
CA PRO A 392 -3.88 6.37 9.76
C PRO A 392 -2.65 5.61 10.24
N ASN A 393 -2.17 5.91 11.43
CA ASN A 393 -1.06 5.20 12.05
C ASN A 393 -1.59 3.89 12.63
N THR A 394 -1.78 2.88 11.78
CA THR A 394 -2.33 1.58 12.20
C THR A 394 -1.46 0.91 13.28
N TRP A 395 -0.15 1.22 13.31
CA TRP A 395 0.76 0.73 14.33
C TRP A 395 0.40 1.28 15.71
N ALA A 396 0.18 2.59 15.83
CA ALA A 396 -0.23 3.22 17.09
C ALA A 396 -1.61 2.74 17.53
N MET A 397 -2.56 2.66 16.58
CA MET A 397 -3.90 2.13 16.84
C MET A 397 -3.88 0.70 17.36
N GLY A 398 -3.08 -0.17 16.77
CA GLY A 398 -2.91 -1.54 17.22
C GLY A 398 -2.21 -1.67 18.58
N ARG A 399 -1.62 -0.58 19.10
CA ARG A 399 -0.90 -0.52 20.39
C ARG A 399 -1.52 0.45 21.40
N ASP A 400 -2.74 0.89 21.14
CA ASP A 400 -3.45 1.80 22.02
C ASP A 400 -3.79 1.10 23.34
N LYS A 401 -3.18 1.57 24.43
CA LYS A 401 -3.39 1.03 25.80
C LYS A 401 -4.80 1.27 26.32
N ALA A 402 -5.57 2.19 25.73
CA ALA A 402 -6.97 2.38 26.06
C ALA A 402 -7.88 1.30 25.44
N VAL A 403 -7.35 0.54 24.46
CA VAL A 403 -8.10 -0.45 23.68
C VAL A 403 -7.60 -1.87 23.94
N TYR A 404 -6.29 -2.05 24.04
CA TYR A 404 -5.65 -3.35 24.20
C TYR A 404 -4.91 -3.42 25.52
N GLU A 405 -5.27 -4.37 26.38
CA GLU A 405 -4.47 -4.73 27.56
C GLU A 405 -3.12 -5.31 27.11
N ASP A 406 -2.02 -4.83 27.68
CA ASP A 406 -0.64 -5.19 27.32
C ASP A 406 -0.39 -5.28 25.80
N PRO A 407 -0.47 -4.15 25.07
CA PRO A 407 -0.50 -4.14 23.61
C PRO A 407 0.78 -4.69 22.94
N GLU A 408 1.91 -4.70 23.63
CA GLU A 408 3.17 -5.23 23.11
C GLU A 408 3.28 -6.76 23.27
N LEU A 409 2.45 -7.38 24.11
CA LEU A 409 2.42 -8.82 24.26
C LEU A 409 1.66 -9.44 23.08
N PHE A 410 2.25 -10.45 22.44
CA PHE A 410 1.56 -11.28 21.46
C PHE A 410 0.62 -12.23 22.21
N ASN A 411 -0.67 -11.92 22.23
CA ASN A 411 -1.68 -12.69 22.95
C ASN A 411 -2.95 -12.88 22.11
N PRO A 412 -3.08 -14.01 21.39
CA PRO A 412 -4.31 -14.35 20.67
C PRO A 412 -5.58 -14.38 21.54
N ASP A 413 -5.47 -14.76 22.82
CA ASP A 413 -6.64 -14.90 23.70
C ASP A 413 -7.34 -13.56 23.98
N ARG A 414 -6.72 -12.41 23.67
CA ARG A 414 -7.38 -11.12 23.78
C ARG A 414 -8.67 -11.03 22.96
N PHE A 415 -8.73 -11.71 21.82
CA PHE A 415 -9.90 -11.70 20.94
C PHE A 415 -11.01 -12.65 21.41
N LEU A 416 -10.88 -13.25 22.61
CA LEU A 416 -12.00 -13.88 23.31
C LEU A 416 -12.95 -12.83 23.91
N ASP A 417 -12.43 -11.65 24.25
CA ASP A 417 -13.26 -10.51 24.67
C ASP A 417 -13.91 -9.85 23.46
N SER A 418 -15.24 -9.89 23.41
CA SER A 418 -16.04 -9.26 22.35
C SER A 418 -15.92 -7.74 22.28
N ASN A 419 -15.39 -7.09 23.34
CA ASN A 419 -15.17 -5.65 23.35
C ASN A 419 -13.89 -5.25 22.61
N VAL A 420 -12.97 -6.18 22.36
CA VAL A 420 -11.75 -5.89 21.61
C VAL A 420 -12.13 -5.60 20.16
N PRO A 421 -11.88 -4.37 19.66
CA PRO A 421 -12.29 -4.02 18.31
C PRO A 421 -11.44 -4.75 17.28
N HIS A 422 -12.07 -5.13 16.17
CA HIS A 422 -11.35 -5.59 15.00
C HIS A 422 -10.41 -4.47 14.51
N LEU A 423 -9.12 -4.78 14.40
CA LEU A 423 -8.16 -3.82 13.86
C LEU A 423 -8.56 -3.48 12.42
N ALA A 424 -8.65 -2.19 12.11
CA ALA A 424 -8.89 -1.70 10.74
C ALA A 424 -7.64 -1.79 9.84
N GLY A 425 -6.92 -2.92 9.87
CA GLY A 425 -5.72 -3.18 9.07
C GLY A 425 -5.97 -3.09 7.55
N PHE A 426 -7.22 -3.31 7.13
CA PHE A 426 -7.65 -3.21 5.74
C PHE A 426 -8.15 -1.81 5.35
N GLY A 427 -8.12 -0.83 6.26
CA GLY A 427 -8.59 0.54 6.04
C GLY A 427 -10.06 0.76 6.37
N TRP A 428 -10.60 1.91 5.95
CA TRP A 428 -11.92 2.41 6.36
C TRP A 428 -12.77 2.87 5.18
N GLY A 429 -14.08 2.84 5.39
CA GLY A 429 -15.11 3.47 4.59
C GLY A 429 -15.03 3.11 3.12
N ARG A 430 -15.30 4.10 2.27
CA ARG A 430 -15.28 3.94 0.81
C ARG A 430 -13.94 3.40 0.29
N ARG A 431 -12.82 3.61 0.99
CA ARG A 431 -11.47 3.18 0.58
C ARG A 431 -10.96 1.91 1.28
N ILE A 432 -11.84 1.16 1.97
CA ILE A 432 -11.50 -0.16 2.56
C ILE A 432 -10.92 -1.13 1.52
N CYS A 433 -9.99 -2.00 1.89
CA CYS A 433 -9.35 -2.92 0.94
C CYS A 433 -10.40 -3.75 0.18
N PRO A 434 -10.39 -3.78 -1.17
CA PRO A 434 -11.32 -4.65 -1.91
C PRO A 434 -11.04 -6.14 -1.69
N GLY A 435 -9.78 -6.51 -1.40
CA GLY A 435 -9.36 -7.90 -1.21
C GLY A 435 -9.45 -8.40 0.23
N LEU A 436 -10.13 -7.70 1.13
CA LEU A 436 -10.12 -8.04 2.57
C LEU A 436 -10.66 -9.43 2.89
N HIS A 437 -11.57 -9.96 2.08
CA HIS A 437 -12.15 -11.29 2.28
C HIS A 437 -11.34 -12.41 1.60
N PHE A 438 -10.48 -12.04 0.64
CA PHE A 438 -9.60 -12.98 -0.07
C PHE A 438 -8.30 -13.18 0.69
N ALA A 439 -7.75 -12.10 1.25
CA ALA A 439 -6.63 -12.13 2.18
C ALA A 439 -7.07 -12.76 3.52
#